data_AF-A0A8S3JJG7-F1
#
_entry.id   AF-A0A8S3JJG7-F1
#
_cell.length_a   1.000
_cell.length_b   1.000
_cell.length_c   1.000
_cell.angle_alpha   90.00
_cell.angle_beta   90.00
_cell.angle_gamma   90.00
#
_symmetry.space_group_name_H-M   'P 1'
#
loop_
_entity.id
_entity.type
_entity.pdbx_description
1 polymer ?
#
loop_
_entity_poly.entity_id
_entity_poly.type
_entity_poly.pdbx_seq_one_letter_code
_entity_poly.pdbx_strand_id
1 'polypeptide(L)'
;EADLTEREKYTVELFQQIRFMLMTPEELCDHVRKHELINRNEQSRKLVEDALCYHASPNRQPLFNDLQCQIRNQPILVAIGEIELFALNTILDRWETICQAPLEENYPVCFNHSTIDLSIS
;
A
#
# COMPACT_ATOMS: atom_id res chain seq x y z
N GLU A 1 -4.77 32.02 20.63
CA GLU A 1 -4.38 30.60 20.50
C GLU A 1 -5.63 29.79 20.28
N ALA A 2 -5.62 28.83 19.34
CA ALA A 2 -6.79 28.00 19.11
C ALA A 2 -6.82 26.86 20.13
N ASP A 3 -7.99 26.62 20.73
CA ASP A 3 -8.21 25.65 21.80
C ASP A 3 -7.84 24.23 21.35
N LEU A 4 -6.78 23.68 21.95
CA LEU A 4 -6.31 22.32 21.69
C LEU A 4 -7.38 21.28 22.04
N THR A 5 -8.15 21.55 23.10
CA THR A 5 -9.16 20.64 23.64
C THR A 5 -10.36 20.48 22.71
N GLU A 6 -10.76 21.55 22.01
CA GLU A 6 -11.82 21.46 21.00
C GLU A 6 -11.37 20.73 19.74
N ARG A 7 -10.10 20.89 19.34
CA ARG A 7 -9.53 20.22 18.17
C ARG A 7 -9.35 18.73 18.39
N GLU A 8 -8.98 18.32 19.60
CA GLU A 8 -8.80 16.91 19.95
C GLU A 8 -10.07 16.08 19.69
N LYS A 9 -11.27 16.68 19.83
CA LYS A 9 -12.56 16.00 19.57
C LYS A 9 -12.69 15.50 18.13
N TYR A 10 -12.08 16.18 17.16
CA TYR A 10 -12.14 15.83 15.73
C TYR A 10 -10.99 14.92 15.29
N THR A 11 -10.09 14.56 16.20
CA THR A 11 -8.85 13.84 15.85
C THR A 11 -9.15 12.47 15.26
N VAL A 12 -10.15 11.76 15.78
CA VAL A 12 -10.53 10.44 15.26
C VAL A 12 -11.11 10.54 13.85
N GLU A 13 -12.01 11.50 13.61
CA GLU A 13 -12.59 11.74 12.28
C GLU A 13 -11.50 12.08 11.26
N LEU A 14 -10.50 12.86 11.66
CA LEU A 14 -9.34 13.15 10.82
C LEU A 14 -8.50 11.90 10.55
N PHE A 15 -8.23 11.08 11.56
CA PHE A 15 -7.46 9.85 11.40
C PHE A 15 -8.17 8.81 10.52
N GLN A 16 -9.50 8.77 10.50
CA GLN A 16 -10.24 7.92 9.57
C GLN A 16 -10.01 8.29 8.09
N GLN A 17 -9.65 9.55 7.81
CA GLN A 17 -9.29 10.01 6.47
C GLN A 17 -7.85 9.64 6.09
N ILE A 18 -7.01 9.28 7.06
CA ILE A 18 -5.63 8.83 6.83
C ILE A 18 -5.64 7.37 6.36
N ARG A 19 -4.80 7.09 5.37
CA ARG A 19 -4.69 5.76 4.75
C ARG A 19 -3.52 4.99 5.36
N PHE A 20 -3.69 4.57 6.61
CA PHE A 20 -2.64 3.85 7.35
C PHE A 20 -2.17 2.59 6.61
N MET A 21 -3.05 1.90 5.88
CA MET A 21 -2.73 0.71 5.09
C MET A 21 -1.82 0.96 3.87
N LEU A 22 -1.59 2.23 3.50
CA LEU A 22 -0.66 2.62 2.45
C LEU A 22 0.69 3.10 3.00
N MET A 23 0.83 3.22 4.32
CA MET A 23 2.11 3.53 4.97
C MET A 23 2.95 2.25 5.09
N THR A 24 4.26 2.40 5.29
CA THR A 24 5.09 1.21 5.49
C THR A 24 4.88 0.64 6.91
N PRO A 25 5.04 -0.68 7.10
CA PRO A 25 4.98 -1.30 8.43
C PRO A 25 5.95 -0.66 9.43
N GLU A 26 7.13 -0.24 8.98
CA GLU A 26 8.15 0.44 9.78
C GLU A 26 7.62 1.78 10.28
N GLU A 27 7.06 2.62 9.41
CA GLU A 27 6.49 3.92 9.81
C GLU A 27 5.32 3.77 10.78
N LEU A 28 4.45 2.78 10.53
CA LEU A 28 3.33 2.47 11.40
C LEU A 28 3.81 2.08 12.80
N CYS A 29 4.81 1.21 12.90
CA CYS A 29 5.32 0.72 14.18
C CYS A 29 6.18 1.77 14.90
N ASP A 30 7.05 2.47 14.19
CA ASP A 30 8.06 3.32 14.80
C ASP A 30 7.59 4.73 15.11
N HIS A 31 6.67 5.25 14.31
CA HIS A 31 6.21 6.63 14.46
C HIS A 31 4.73 6.70 14.83
N VAL A 32 3.85 6.09 14.04
CA VAL A 32 2.40 6.27 14.19
C VAL A 32 1.89 5.65 15.49
N ARG A 33 2.21 4.38 15.73
CA ARG A 33 1.76 3.66 16.94
C ARG A 33 2.27 4.28 18.24
N LYS A 34 3.44 4.93 18.22
CA LYS A 34 4.04 5.54 19.41
C LYS A 34 3.50 6.95 19.68
N HIS A 35 2.77 7.57 18.74
CA HIS A 35 2.28 8.93 18.86
C HIS A 35 1.21 9.07 19.96
N GLU A 36 1.29 10.14 20.77
CA GLU A 36 0.39 10.34 21.92
C GLU A 36 -1.09 10.41 21.52
N LEU A 37 -1.41 11.12 20.43
CA LEU A 37 -2.79 11.24 19.93
C LEU A 37 -3.40 9.89 19.50
N ILE A 38 -2.57 8.96 19.03
CA ILE A 38 -3.01 7.60 18.71
C ILE A 38 -3.24 6.84 20.01
N ASN A 39 -2.28 6.87 20.94
CA ASN A 39 -2.34 6.10 22.19
C ASN A 39 -3.46 6.55 23.15
N ARG A 40 -3.84 7.83 23.13
CA ARG A 40 -4.91 8.37 23.98
C ARG A 40 -6.31 7.91 23.57
N ASN A 41 -6.50 7.48 22.31
CA ASN A 41 -7.82 7.12 21.79
C ASN A 41 -7.85 5.68 21.28
N GLU A 42 -8.77 4.88 21.80
CA GLU A 42 -8.92 3.49 21.41
C GLU A 42 -9.27 3.29 19.93
N GLN A 43 -10.14 4.14 19.37
CA GLN A 43 -10.51 4.03 17.96
C GLN A 43 -9.32 4.32 17.05
N SER A 44 -8.49 5.30 17.42
CA SER A 44 -7.27 5.63 16.70
C SER A 44 -6.26 4.49 16.72
N ARG A 45 -6.08 3.81 17.86
CA ARG A 45 -5.21 2.62 17.95
C ARG A 45 -5.71 1.49 17.06
N LYS A 46 -7.03 1.27 17.03
CA LYS A 46 -7.65 0.23 16.20
C LYS A 46 -7.37 0.45 14.71
N LEU A 47 -7.43 1.69 14.22
CA LEU A 47 -7.08 2.01 12.82
C LEU A 47 -5.63 1.59 12.47
N VAL A 48 -4.69 1.80 13.38
CA VAL A 48 -3.29 1.41 13.18
C VAL A 48 -3.12 -0.10 13.27
N GLU A 49 -3.81 -0.77 14.20
CA GLU A 49 -3.80 -2.23 14.32
C GLU A 49 -4.40 -2.92 13.09
N ASP A 50 -5.50 -2.39 12.55
CA ASP A 50 -6.12 -2.88 11.33
C ASP A 50 -5.16 -2.75 10.14
N ALA A 51 -4.41 -1.64 10.05
CA ALA A 51 -3.36 -1.46 9.04
C ALA A 51 -2.20 -2.46 9.20
N LEU A 52 -1.76 -2.72 10.42
CA LEU A 52 -0.74 -3.75 10.67
C LEU A 52 -1.25 -5.16 10.32
N CYS A 53 -2.53 -5.45 10.60
CA CYS A 53 -3.16 -6.72 10.21
C CYS A 53 -3.25 -6.88 8.69
N TYR A 54 -3.50 -5.79 7.97
CA TYR A 54 -3.47 -5.77 6.51
C TYR A 54 -2.11 -6.20 5.96
N HIS A 55 -1.00 -5.69 6.53
CA HIS A 55 0.35 -6.13 6.16
C HIS A 55 0.67 -7.57 6.62
N ALA A 56 0.15 -8.00 7.76
CA ALA A 56 0.35 -9.36 8.27
C ALA A 56 -0.39 -10.43 7.47
N SER A 57 -1.44 -10.06 6.71
CA SER A 57 -2.26 -10.99 5.93
C SER A 57 -2.29 -10.66 4.43
N PRO A 58 -1.17 -10.80 3.68
CA PRO A 58 -1.11 -10.50 2.25
C PRO A 58 -2.20 -11.20 1.42
N ASN A 59 -2.48 -12.47 1.75
CA ASN A 59 -3.49 -13.28 1.06
C ASN A 59 -4.93 -12.74 1.22
N ARG A 60 -5.19 -11.90 2.23
CA ARG A 60 -6.50 -11.31 2.49
C ARG A 60 -6.59 -9.87 1.96
N GLN A 61 -5.48 -9.24 1.60
CA GLN A 61 -5.44 -7.87 1.07
C GLN A 61 -6.43 -7.62 -0.07
N PRO A 62 -6.63 -8.54 -1.04
CA PRO A 62 -7.60 -8.34 -2.12
C PRO A 62 -9.06 -8.24 -1.66
N LEU A 63 -9.37 -8.74 -0.45
CA LEU A 63 -10.70 -8.69 0.13
C LEU A 63 -11.00 -7.35 0.82
N PHE A 64 -9.97 -6.53 1.07
CA PHE A 64 -10.14 -5.20 1.65
C PHE A 64 -10.33 -4.18 0.52
N ASN A 65 -11.58 -3.75 0.30
CA ASN A 65 -11.93 -2.75 -0.72
C ASN A 65 -12.30 -1.39 -0.11
N ASP A 66 -11.88 -1.14 1.14
CA ASP A 66 -12.18 0.12 1.82
C ASP A 66 -11.33 1.27 1.26
N LEU A 67 -11.82 2.50 1.40
CA LEU A 67 -11.14 3.74 0.98
C LEU A 67 -9.71 3.88 1.54
N GLN A 68 -9.40 3.17 2.62
CA GLN A 68 -8.09 3.13 3.27
C GLN A 68 -7.06 2.26 2.53
N CYS A 69 -7.52 1.27 1.76
CA CYS A 69 -6.69 0.37 0.94
C CYS A 69 -6.50 0.87 -0.49
N GLN A 70 -7.38 1.73 -0.98
CA GLN A 70 -7.38 2.13 -2.39
C GLN A 70 -6.27 3.14 -2.67
N ILE A 71 -5.29 2.77 -3.48
CA ILE A 71 -4.30 3.72 -4.00
C ILE A 71 -5.01 4.74 -4.91
N ARG A 72 -4.86 6.03 -4.62
CA ARG A 72 -5.38 7.13 -5.48
C ARG A 72 -4.40 7.36 -6.63
N ASN A 73 -4.21 6.36 -7.48
CA ASN A 73 -3.48 6.58 -8.71
C ASN A 73 -4.46 7.19 -9.72
N GLN A 74 -4.22 8.45 -10.08
CA GLN A 74 -4.78 9.05 -11.28
C GLN A 74 -3.61 9.42 -12.20
N PRO A 75 -3.49 8.78 -13.38
CA PRO A 75 -4.36 7.73 -13.92
C PRO A 75 -4.27 6.40 -13.15
N ILE A 76 -5.34 5.58 -13.18
CA ILE A 76 -5.29 4.21 -12.62
C ILE A 76 -4.36 3.39 -13.50
N LEU A 77 -3.31 2.83 -12.92
CA LEU A 77 -2.33 2.02 -13.64
C LEU A 77 -2.58 0.54 -13.39
N VAL A 78 -2.52 -0.28 -14.44
CA VAL A 78 -2.58 -1.74 -14.36
C VAL A 78 -1.43 -2.31 -15.16
N ALA A 79 -0.65 -3.18 -14.52
CA ALA A 79 0.34 -4.00 -15.20
C ALA A 79 -0.25 -5.39 -15.47
N ILE A 80 -0.14 -5.87 -16.70
CA ILE A 80 -0.54 -7.23 -17.09
C ILE A 80 0.72 -7.99 -17.51
N GLY A 81 1.08 -9.02 -16.75
CA GLY A 81 2.35 -9.73 -16.93
C GLY A 81 3.56 -8.88 -16.54
N GLU A 82 4.74 -9.23 -17.06
CA GLU A 82 6.00 -8.53 -16.77
C GLU A 82 6.28 -7.35 -17.73
N ILE A 83 5.40 -7.12 -18.72
CA ILE A 83 5.78 -6.44 -19.97
C ILE A 83 4.84 -5.29 -20.33
N GLU A 84 3.56 -5.34 -19.93
CA GLU A 84 2.54 -4.38 -20.39
C GLU A 84 2.02 -3.51 -19.25
N LEU A 85 2.07 -2.19 -19.44
CA LEU A 85 1.54 -1.18 -18.52
C LEU A 85 0.44 -0.37 -19.20
N PHE A 86 -0.73 -0.32 -18.57
CA PHE A 86 -1.91 0.40 -19.04
C PHE A 86 -2.31 1.50 -18.05
N ALA A 87 -2.81 2.62 -18.58
CA ALA A 87 -3.47 3.68 -17.81
C ALA A 87 -4.95 3.73 -18.17
N LEU A 88 -5.83 3.87 -17.18
CA LEU A 88 -7.23 4.19 -17.42
C LEU A 88 -7.36 5.67 -17.78
N ASN A 89 -7.79 5.96 -19.00
CA ASN A 89 -8.28 7.27 -19.39
C ASN A 89 -9.73 7.40 -18.90
N THR A 90 -9.91 8.12 -17.80
CA THR A 90 -11.23 8.29 -17.14
C THR A 90 -12.20 9.17 -17.92
N ILE A 91 -11.73 9.96 -18.89
CA ILE A 91 -12.58 10.81 -19.75
C ILE A 91 -13.20 9.97 -20.87
N LEU A 92 -12.40 9.08 -21.44
CA LEU A 92 -12.80 8.22 -22.57
C LEU A 92 -13.24 6.82 -22.13
N ASP A 93 -13.20 6.52 -20.83
CA ASP A 93 -13.49 5.22 -20.22
C ASP A 93 -12.79 4.05 -20.93
N ARG A 94 -11.49 4.23 -21.22
CA ARG A 94 -10.68 3.25 -21.96
C ARG A 94 -9.29 3.07 -21.36
N TRP A 95 -8.74 1.87 -21.49
CA TRP A 95 -7.34 1.60 -21.16
C TRP A 95 -6.44 2.05 -22.31
N GLU A 96 -5.47 2.89 -22.00
CA GLU A 96 -4.42 3.35 -22.91
C GLU A 96 -3.11 2.67 -22.54
N THR A 97 -2.46 2.05 -23.53
CA THR A 97 -1.15 1.42 -23.33
C THR A 97 -0.11 2.52 -23.13
N ILE A 98 0.54 2.52 -21.96
CA ILE A 98 1.65 3.44 -21.65
C ILE A 98 2.95 2.86 -22.16
N CYS A 99 3.17 1.58 -21.89
CA CYS A 99 4.39 0.89 -22.24
C CYS A 99 4.06 -0.56 -22.58
N GLN A 100 4.64 -1.02 -23.69
CA GLN A 100 4.82 -2.43 -24.00
C GLN A 100 6.32 -2.60 -24.14
N ALA A 101 6.95 -3.33 -23.22
CA ALA A 101 8.31 -3.76 -23.47
C ALA A 101 8.30 -4.65 -24.72
N PRO A 102 9.23 -4.46 -25.67
CA PRO A 102 9.28 -5.29 -26.85
C PRO A 102 9.49 -6.73 -26.43
N LEU A 103 8.69 -7.65 -26.98
CA LEU A 103 8.92 -9.10 -26.92
C LEU A 103 10.17 -9.43 -27.74
N GLU A 104 11.34 -8.97 -27.31
CA GLU A 104 12.60 -9.48 -27.84
C GLU A 104 13.07 -10.62 -26.95
N GLU A 105 13.26 -11.79 -27.56
CA GLU A 105 13.91 -13.00 -27.02
C GLU A 105 15.36 -12.75 -26.53
N ASN A 106 15.77 -11.49 -26.31
CA ASN A 106 17.15 -11.04 -26.09
C ASN A 106 17.32 -10.17 -24.83
N TYR A 107 16.54 -10.37 -23.78
CA TYR A 107 17.02 -9.99 -22.45
C TYR A 107 17.97 -11.10 -21.96
N PRO A 108 19.29 -10.84 -21.78
CA PRO A 108 20.13 -11.78 -21.07
C PRO A 108 19.64 -11.81 -19.64
N VAL A 109 18.85 -12.84 -19.31
CA VAL A 109 18.61 -13.22 -17.94
C VAL A 109 19.96 -13.66 -17.42
N CYS A 110 20.67 -12.77 -16.71
CA CYS A 110 21.81 -13.16 -15.90
C CYS A 110 21.29 -14.04 -14.76
N PHE A 111 21.04 -15.31 -15.06
CA PHE A 111 20.94 -16.36 -14.05
C PHE A 111 22.32 -16.45 -13.41
N ASN A 112 22.52 -15.68 -12.34
CA ASN A 112 23.55 -16.01 -11.38
C ASN A 112 23.13 -17.31 -10.69
N HIS A 113 23.41 -18.44 -11.35
CA HIS A 113 23.46 -19.75 -10.71
C HIS A 113 24.63 -19.73 -9.72
N SER A 114 24.42 -19.16 -8.54
CA SER A 114 25.10 -19.66 -7.36
C SER A 114 24.38 -20.95 -6.98
N THR A 115 24.82 -22.05 -7.60
CA THR A 115 24.48 -23.42 -7.24
C THR A 115 24.71 -23.59 -5.74
N ILE A 116 23.64 -23.66 -4.96
CA ILE A 116 23.69 -24.19 -3.61
C ILE A 116 23.63 -25.71 -3.79
N ASP A 117 24.80 -26.36 -3.73
CA ASP A 117 24.89 -27.81 -3.56
C ASP A 117 24.21 -28.18 -2.23
N LEU A 118 23.05 -28.81 -2.32
CA LEU A 118 22.45 -29.58 -1.22
C LEU A 118 22.60 -31.07 -1.55
N SER A 119 23.82 -31.58 -1.42
CA SER A 119 24.02 -33.00 -1.13
C SER A 119 23.96 -33.16 0.39
N ILE A 120 22.78 -33.56 0.88
CA ILE A 120 22.61 -34.07 2.24
C ILE A 120 22.89 -35.57 2.19
N SER A 121 23.89 -35.95 3.01
CA SER A 121 24.38 -37.27 3.44
C SER A 121 23.45 -38.47 3.27
#